data_AF-A0A956E1H6-F1
#
_entry.id   AF-A0A956E1H6-F1
#
_cell.length_a   1.000
_cell.length_b   1.000
_cell.length_c   1.000
_cell.angle_alpha   90.00
_cell.angle_beta   90.00
_cell.angle_gamma   90.00
#
_symmetry.space_group_name_H-M   'P 1'
#
loop_
_entity.id
_entity.type
_entity.pdbx_description
1 polymer ?
#
loop_
_entity_poly.entity_id
_entity_poly.type
_entity_poly.pdbx_seq_one_letter_code
_entity_poly.pdbx_strand_id
1 'polypeptide(L)'
;MASKKAKPRKTVKQTEPEETSSKSEEPTSEPVSAEEDDEDDEDETKDSAPEPDEDEAKKDEPKAASKKPAPKKEEPKVAASKPVTSGPAFEDDMPNQDVGQPRKPASGHGASGKDGGDHGPEGENIRLGDLSGTLLKVGGGMAVVGLGGAAALGATAGDGFAHFFHSYLVAFWWGLTITLGSLFFILIQHLTKARWSPVVRRVAEIFVSNMPALAVLSLVVLVPVILGNSALYPWNDPHHVAQSHVLQHKEGYLNKTFFLIRWVFYFAVWIGLGSKLAKNSVQQDVSGDPALSRKSFALSAPGMLLFALTTTFGAIDMIMSLEPEFFSTMFGVYVFAGCQLSFHCVLALTLLWLQGAGRLTKSVSVHHFHDIGKMMFAFIVFWAYIAFSQFMLIWYADIPEETVWFKPRFVEGWQWVSIVQLVGHFVIPFFGLVSRHVKRNRKALAFWAIYILVVHYIDLYWLIMPSYDGQRAPLSAMDLLALIGVAGVLIANAARVASGINLRPTKDPRLAKSLAFENF
;
A
#
# COMPACT_ATOMS: atom_id res chain seq x y z
N MET A 1 -48.48 -15.54 -61.01
CA MET A 1 -48.52 -16.92 -61.51
C MET A 1 -48.12 -17.88 -60.39
N ALA A 2 -48.67 -19.08 -60.40
CA ALA A 2 -49.08 -19.86 -59.23
C ALA A 2 -48.02 -20.80 -58.60
N SER A 3 -48.20 -21.02 -57.28
CA SER A 3 -48.05 -22.22 -56.45
C SER A 3 -47.83 -23.60 -57.13
N LYS A 4 -47.01 -24.46 -56.49
CA LYS A 4 -47.13 -25.94 -56.26
C LYS A 4 -45.71 -26.53 -56.01
N LYS A 5 -45.41 -27.62 -55.28
CA LYS A 5 -46.10 -28.58 -54.38
C LYS A 5 -44.99 -29.49 -53.78
N ALA A 6 -45.34 -30.24 -52.74
CA ALA A 6 -44.45 -31.04 -51.90
C ALA A 6 -44.33 -32.54 -52.27
N LYS A 7 -43.23 -33.19 -51.79
CA LYS A 7 -43.07 -34.56 -51.18
C LYS A 7 -43.48 -35.83 -52.01
N PRO A 8 -43.31 -37.10 -51.54
CA PRO A 8 -42.25 -37.80 -50.74
C PRO A 8 -41.96 -39.30 -51.17
N ARG A 9 -41.08 -40.03 -50.42
CA ARG A 9 -41.33 -41.34 -49.71
C ARG A 9 -40.50 -42.60 -50.06
N LYS A 10 -40.25 -43.38 -48.97
CA LYS A 10 -39.96 -44.84 -48.75
C LYS A 10 -38.48 -45.20 -48.52
N THR A 11 -37.98 -45.66 -47.35
CA THR A 11 -38.37 -46.64 -46.29
C THR A 11 -38.22 -48.11 -46.70
N VAL A 12 -37.41 -48.89 -45.97
CA VAL A 12 -37.54 -50.29 -45.46
C VAL A 12 -36.17 -50.69 -44.84
N LYS A 13 -35.96 -51.62 -43.90
CA LYS A 13 -36.45 -51.99 -42.54
C LYS A 13 -35.55 -53.18 -42.11
N GLN A 14 -35.36 -53.33 -40.80
CA GLN A 14 -34.57 -54.31 -40.01
C GLN A 14 -34.66 -55.80 -40.38
N THR A 15 -33.67 -56.60 -39.93
CA THR A 15 -33.84 -57.91 -39.27
C THR A 15 -32.55 -58.41 -38.58
N GLU A 16 -32.66 -58.81 -37.30
CA GLU A 16 -31.80 -59.70 -36.46
C GLU A 16 -32.01 -61.20 -36.87
N PRO A 17 -31.29 -62.26 -36.39
CA PRO A 17 -30.98 -62.56 -34.96
C PRO A 17 -29.75 -63.47 -34.58
N GLU A 18 -29.53 -63.59 -33.25
CA GLU A 18 -29.11 -64.71 -32.36
C GLU A 18 -27.94 -65.71 -32.61
N GLU A 19 -27.11 -65.80 -31.54
CA GLU A 19 -26.60 -66.98 -30.78
C GLU A 19 -25.41 -67.92 -31.20
N THR A 20 -24.54 -68.12 -30.19
CA THR A 20 -23.81 -69.35 -29.74
C THR A 20 -22.32 -69.64 -30.12
N SER A 21 -21.50 -69.64 -29.05
CA SER A 21 -20.64 -70.75 -28.56
C SER A 21 -19.18 -71.01 -29.05
N SER A 22 -18.32 -71.29 -28.04
CA SER A 22 -16.99 -71.98 -28.00
C SER A 22 -15.77 -71.16 -28.45
N LYS A 23 -14.61 -71.09 -27.78
CA LYS A 23 -13.80 -71.99 -26.92
C LYS A 23 -12.88 -71.12 -26.00
N SER A 24 -12.81 -71.33 -24.68
CA SER A 24 -11.69 -71.93 -23.88
C SER A 24 -10.27 -71.76 -24.48
N GLU A 25 -9.19 -71.42 -23.75
CA GLU A 25 -8.75 -71.89 -22.43
C GLU A 25 -7.55 -71.07 -21.88
N GLU A 26 -7.31 -71.27 -20.59
CA GLU A 26 -6.51 -70.61 -19.53
C GLU A 26 -4.94 -70.68 -19.62
N PRO A 27 -4.16 -70.08 -18.68
CA PRO A 27 -3.86 -70.72 -17.38
C PRO A 27 -4.09 -69.78 -16.16
N THR A 28 -4.87 -70.15 -15.13
CA THR A 28 -4.61 -71.01 -13.94
C THR A 28 -3.35 -70.68 -13.12
N SER A 29 -3.53 -70.20 -11.88
CA SER A 29 -3.17 -70.92 -10.63
C SER A 29 -3.38 -70.06 -9.36
N GLU A 30 -4.55 -70.21 -8.74
CA GLU A 30 -4.86 -70.60 -7.35
C GLU A 30 -4.16 -70.06 -6.06
N PRO A 31 -4.84 -70.18 -4.89
CA PRO A 31 -4.74 -69.29 -3.72
C PRO A 31 -4.41 -70.01 -2.38
N VAL A 32 -4.60 -69.30 -1.25
CA VAL A 32 -4.84 -69.76 0.14
C VAL A 32 -3.65 -70.29 0.98
N SER A 33 -3.46 -69.66 2.14
CA SER A 33 -3.34 -70.35 3.44
C SER A 33 -3.68 -69.41 4.59
N ALA A 34 -4.71 -69.78 5.35
CA ALA A 34 -5.07 -69.28 6.67
C ALA A 34 -4.46 -70.19 7.76
N GLU A 35 -4.36 -69.65 8.98
CA GLU A 35 -4.30 -70.28 10.32
C GLU A 35 -4.42 -69.06 11.26
N GLU A 36 -5.55 -68.73 11.90
CA GLU A 36 -6.42 -69.40 12.90
C GLU A 36 -5.74 -69.74 14.25
N ASP A 37 -6.52 -69.44 15.30
CA ASP A 37 -6.47 -69.80 16.74
C ASP A 37 -6.54 -68.53 17.63
N ASP A 38 -7.74 -68.07 18.06
CA ASP A 38 -8.58 -68.57 19.20
C ASP A 38 -8.03 -68.04 20.55
N GLU A 39 -8.75 -67.56 21.57
CA GLU A 39 -10.14 -67.43 22.06
C GLU A 39 -10.07 -66.24 23.08
N ASP A 40 -11.10 -65.48 23.45
CA ASP A 40 -12.13 -65.84 24.43
C ASP A 40 -13.14 -64.68 24.61
N ASP A 41 -14.38 -65.10 24.88
CA ASP A 41 -15.62 -64.37 25.12
C ASP A 41 -15.61 -63.39 26.34
N GLU A 42 -16.44 -62.34 26.29
CA GLU A 42 -17.72 -62.32 27.02
C GLU A 42 -18.46 -60.96 26.92
N ASP A 43 -19.78 -61.11 26.76
CA ASP A 43 -20.85 -60.14 26.61
C ASP A 43 -21.21 -59.46 27.94
N GLU A 44 -21.75 -58.23 27.91
CA GLU A 44 -22.99 -57.80 28.60
C GLU A 44 -23.11 -56.27 28.83
N THR A 45 -24.38 -55.88 28.92
CA THR A 45 -25.01 -54.61 28.60
C THR A 45 -25.26 -53.63 29.76
N LYS A 46 -25.43 -52.34 29.42
CA LYS A 46 -26.32 -51.28 30.00
C LYS A 46 -26.23 -50.94 31.51
N ASP A 47 -26.07 -49.66 31.87
CA ASP A 47 -27.18 -48.72 32.17
C ASP A 47 -26.71 -47.34 32.70
N SER A 48 -27.67 -46.43 32.74
CA SER A 48 -27.76 -44.99 33.06
C SER A 48 -27.07 -44.36 34.30
N ALA A 49 -26.83 -43.04 34.17
CA ALA A 49 -26.51 -41.90 35.10
C ALA A 49 -27.11 -41.96 36.55
N PRO A 50 -26.75 -41.10 37.56
CA PRO A 50 -26.39 -39.66 37.46
C PRO A 50 -25.37 -39.06 38.50
N GLU A 51 -25.16 -37.74 38.41
CA GLU A 51 -24.42 -36.83 39.32
C GLU A 51 -24.92 -36.82 40.78
N PRO A 52 -24.16 -36.20 41.71
CA PRO A 52 -24.77 -35.07 42.43
C PRO A 52 -23.84 -33.87 42.72
N ASP A 53 -24.55 -32.76 42.97
CA ASP A 53 -24.12 -31.40 43.30
C ASP A 53 -24.18 -31.10 44.82
N GLU A 54 -23.53 -29.99 45.21
CA GLU A 54 -23.79 -29.08 46.37
C GLU A 54 -23.62 -29.60 47.83
N ASP A 55 -22.73 -28.97 48.64
CA ASP A 55 -23.08 -27.82 49.52
C ASP A 55 -22.06 -27.48 50.65
N GLU A 56 -22.07 -26.19 51.03
CA GLU A 56 -21.75 -25.57 52.34
C GLU A 56 -20.32 -25.42 52.98
N ALA A 57 -19.88 -24.15 52.99
CA ALA A 57 -19.66 -23.27 54.17
C ALA A 57 -18.73 -23.63 55.38
N LYS A 58 -17.68 -22.80 55.51
CA LYS A 58 -17.16 -22.08 56.71
C LYS A 58 -16.92 -22.82 58.06
N LYS A 59 -15.66 -22.71 58.52
CA LYS A 59 -15.12 -22.11 59.79
C LYS A 59 -14.21 -22.99 60.66
N ASP A 60 -13.20 -22.29 61.21
CA ASP A 60 -12.45 -22.50 62.47
C ASP A 60 -11.18 -23.38 62.48
N GLU A 61 -10.03 -22.68 62.52
CA GLU A 61 -8.71 -23.06 63.10
C GLU A 61 -8.83 -23.43 64.61
N PRO A 62 -7.87 -24.15 65.29
CA PRO A 62 -6.43 -23.82 65.29
C PRO A 62 -5.35 -24.91 65.63
N LYS A 63 -4.09 -24.54 65.32
CA LYS A 63 -2.77 -24.80 66.01
C LYS A 63 -2.22 -26.25 66.17
N ALA A 64 -1.02 -26.52 65.62
CA ALA A 64 0.28 -26.37 66.34
C ALA A 64 1.52 -26.94 65.59
N ALA A 65 2.45 -26.03 65.26
CA ALA A 65 3.93 -26.07 65.38
C ALA A 65 4.81 -27.24 64.86
N SER A 66 5.75 -26.91 63.93
CA SER A 66 7.18 -27.25 64.07
C SER A 66 8.14 -26.47 63.12
N LYS A 67 9.06 -25.71 63.74
CA LYS A 67 10.49 -25.40 63.41
C LYS A 67 10.96 -24.68 62.11
N LYS A 68 11.16 -23.34 62.25
CA LYS A 68 12.39 -22.48 62.14
C LYS A 68 13.39 -22.53 60.93
N PRO A 69 14.13 -21.41 60.65
CA PRO A 69 14.28 -20.81 59.32
C PRO A 69 15.73 -20.70 58.77
N ALA A 70 15.85 -20.38 57.47
CA ALA A 70 17.10 -20.02 56.79
C ALA A 70 17.30 -18.48 56.66
N PRO A 71 18.53 -17.98 56.45
CA PRO A 71 18.99 -16.68 56.97
C PRO A 71 18.91 -15.49 56.00
N LYS A 72 18.89 -14.29 56.60
CA LYS A 72 18.98 -12.96 55.96
C LYS A 72 20.31 -12.76 55.21
N LYS A 73 20.26 -12.13 54.03
CA LYS A 73 21.41 -11.47 53.40
C LYS A 73 21.23 -9.95 53.46
N GLU A 74 22.32 -9.29 53.80
CA GLU A 74 22.48 -7.87 54.12
C GLU A 74 22.42 -6.97 52.87
N GLU A 75 21.81 -5.80 53.02
CA GLU A 75 21.87 -4.69 52.05
C GLU A 75 23.17 -3.89 52.23
N PRO A 76 23.85 -3.46 51.15
CA PRO A 76 24.90 -2.47 51.27
C PRO A 76 24.32 -1.04 51.22
N LYS A 77 24.76 -0.23 52.19
CA LYS A 77 24.48 1.19 52.39
C LYS A 77 24.80 2.06 51.17
N VAL A 78 23.88 2.94 50.77
CA VAL A 78 24.17 4.12 49.93
C VAL A 78 23.95 5.38 50.78
N ALA A 79 24.96 6.24 50.80
CA ALA A 79 25.02 7.46 51.60
C ALA A 79 24.02 8.53 51.11
N ALA A 80 23.44 9.26 52.06
CA ALA A 80 22.51 10.36 51.84
C ALA A 80 23.21 11.64 51.35
N SER A 81 22.61 12.33 50.39
CA SER A 81 22.80 13.78 50.19
C SER A 81 21.48 14.46 49.82
N LYS A 82 21.32 15.67 50.38
CA LYS A 82 20.11 16.46 50.69
C LYS A 82 19.21 16.89 49.51
N PRO A 83 17.95 17.29 49.79
CA PRO A 83 17.02 17.80 48.77
C PRO A 83 17.39 19.24 48.37
N VAL A 84 17.40 19.52 47.06
CA VAL A 84 17.55 20.88 46.53
C VAL A 84 16.20 21.37 46.01
N THR A 85 15.90 22.57 46.46
CA THR A 85 14.71 23.39 46.33
C THR A 85 14.42 23.86 44.91
N SER A 86 13.13 24.15 44.68
CA SER A 86 12.54 24.86 43.55
C SER A 86 13.16 26.22 43.22
N GLY A 87 13.37 26.47 41.92
CA GLY A 87 13.43 27.79 41.25
C GLY A 87 14.41 27.84 40.07
N PRO A 88 14.27 28.77 39.10
CA PRO A 88 13.08 29.39 38.52
C PRO A 88 12.93 29.05 37.01
N ALA A 89 11.90 29.61 36.38
CA ALA A 89 11.59 29.49 34.95
C ALA A 89 12.79 29.89 34.07
N PHE A 90 13.04 29.11 33.00
CA PHE A 90 14.00 29.47 31.97
C PHE A 90 13.40 30.55 31.06
N GLU A 91 13.85 31.79 31.28
CA GLU A 91 13.78 32.88 30.31
C GLU A 91 14.70 32.58 29.12
N ASP A 92 14.16 32.74 27.91
CA ASP A 92 14.88 32.69 26.64
C ASP A 92 15.81 33.92 26.53
N ASP A 93 17.04 33.78 27.01
CA ASP A 93 18.10 34.77 26.79
C ASP A 93 18.86 34.42 25.50
N MET A 94 18.49 35.06 24.39
CA MET A 94 19.26 35.01 23.14
C MET A 94 20.50 35.90 23.27
N PRO A 95 21.72 35.40 23.01
CA PRO A 95 22.87 36.28 22.89
C PRO A 95 22.75 37.08 21.59
N ASN A 96 22.62 38.40 21.75
CA ASN A 96 22.75 39.41 20.71
C ASN A 96 24.15 39.31 20.08
N GLN A 97 24.27 38.62 18.94
CA GLN A 97 25.47 38.70 18.11
C GLN A 97 25.32 39.88 17.17
N ASP A 98 26.25 40.82 17.30
CA ASP A 98 26.46 41.97 16.42
C ASP A 98 26.39 41.56 14.95
N VAL A 99 25.30 41.95 14.30
CA VAL A 99 25.15 41.88 12.85
C VAL A 99 26.01 42.97 12.25
N GLY A 100 27.19 42.58 11.75
CA GLY A 100 28.03 43.42 10.91
C GLY A 100 27.21 44.02 9.75
N GLN A 101 27.30 45.34 9.60
CA GLN A 101 26.62 46.12 8.57
C GLN A 101 26.81 45.54 7.15
N PRO A 102 25.76 45.48 6.32
CA PRO A 102 25.94 45.15 4.91
C PRO A 102 26.65 46.30 4.17
N ARG A 103 27.76 45.98 3.50
CA ARG A 103 28.47 46.90 2.59
C ARG A 103 27.54 47.32 1.44
N LYS A 104 27.44 48.64 1.21
CA LYS A 104 26.77 49.25 0.05
C LYS A 104 27.33 48.69 -1.27
N PRO A 105 26.50 48.33 -2.27
CA PRO A 105 26.97 48.15 -3.62
C PRO A 105 27.16 49.51 -4.31
N ALA A 106 28.28 49.64 -5.00
CA ALA A 106 28.65 50.81 -5.79
C ALA A 106 27.66 51.02 -6.95
N SER A 107 27.34 52.29 -7.21
CA SER A 107 26.56 52.76 -8.35
C SER A 107 27.32 52.57 -9.67
N GLY A 108 26.66 52.01 -10.69
CA GLY A 108 27.20 51.99 -12.04
C GLY A 108 26.24 51.42 -13.09
N HIS A 109 25.60 52.34 -13.82
CA HIS A 109 25.19 52.29 -15.24
C HIS A 109 24.30 51.14 -15.77
N GLY A 110 23.17 51.55 -16.35
CA GLY A 110 22.14 50.66 -16.87
C GLY A 110 22.44 50.03 -18.23
N ALA A 111 21.72 48.95 -18.49
CA ALA A 111 21.30 48.53 -19.83
C ALA A 111 19.99 47.73 -19.71
N SER A 112 19.05 48.10 -20.56
CA SER A 112 17.73 47.51 -20.80
C SER A 112 17.80 46.03 -21.20
N GLY A 113 16.86 45.21 -20.72
CA GLY A 113 16.64 43.86 -21.23
C GLY A 113 15.62 43.08 -20.41
N LYS A 114 14.43 42.84 -20.99
CA LYS A 114 13.32 42.06 -20.44
C LYS A 114 13.75 40.62 -20.14
N ASP A 115 13.65 40.19 -18.88
CA ASP A 115 13.39 38.78 -18.50
C ASP A 115 12.92 38.72 -17.03
N GLY A 116 11.62 38.54 -16.84
CA GLY A 116 10.98 38.45 -15.53
C GLY A 116 11.12 37.06 -14.91
N GLY A 117 12.35 36.62 -14.65
CA GLY A 117 12.61 35.46 -13.80
C GLY A 117 12.62 35.88 -12.34
N ASP A 118 11.55 35.58 -11.59
CA ASP A 118 11.51 35.78 -10.14
C ASP A 118 12.48 34.78 -9.47
N HIS A 119 13.74 35.18 -9.41
CA HIS A 119 14.80 34.45 -8.73
C HIS A 119 14.54 34.55 -7.23
N GLY A 120 14.46 33.41 -6.53
CA GLY A 120 14.47 33.41 -5.07
C GLY A 120 15.72 34.12 -4.52
N PRO A 121 15.80 34.40 -3.21
CA PRO A 121 16.84 35.26 -2.61
C PRO A 121 18.31 34.84 -2.84
N GLU A 122 18.58 33.73 -3.53
CA GLU A 122 19.92 33.19 -3.86
C GLU A 122 20.13 32.90 -5.37
N GLY A 123 19.30 33.45 -6.25
CA GLY A 123 19.44 33.25 -7.71
C GLY A 123 18.95 31.89 -8.22
N GLU A 124 18.42 31.03 -7.34
CA GLU A 124 17.89 29.71 -7.70
C GLU A 124 16.43 29.81 -8.16
N ASN A 125 16.09 29.00 -9.17
CA ASN A 125 14.72 28.89 -9.63
C ASN A 125 13.91 27.91 -8.76
N ILE A 126 12.99 28.47 -7.97
CA ILE A 126 12.15 27.74 -7.00
C ILE A 126 10.70 27.58 -7.46
N ARG A 127 10.33 28.06 -8.64
CA ARG A 127 8.99 27.89 -9.21
C ARG A 127 9.02 26.86 -10.33
N LEU A 128 7.86 26.32 -10.71
CA LEU A 128 7.77 25.44 -11.87
C LEU A 128 7.77 26.22 -13.20
N GLY A 129 7.13 27.39 -13.24
CA GLY A 129 7.06 28.26 -14.42
C GLY A 129 6.42 27.57 -15.64
N ASP A 130 6.95 27.84 -16.83
CA ASP A 130 6.42 27.38 -18.12
C ASP A 130 6.33 25.85 -18.26
N LEU A 131 7.15 25.11 -17.49
CA LEU A 131 7.12 23.65 -17.45
C LEU A 131 5.76 23.12 -16.99
N SER A 132 5.01 23.87 -16.17
CA SER A 132 3.69 23.46 -15.73
C SER A 132 2.72 23.31 -16.89
N GLY A 133 2.72 24.26 -17.84
CA GLY A 133 1.83 24.21 -19.01
C GLY A 133 2.09 23.00 -19.89
N THR A 134 3.36 22.63 -20.09
CA THR A 134 3.75 21.42 -20.82
C THR A 134 3.32 20.16 -20.08
N LEU A 135 3.59 20.07 -18.77
CA LEU A 135 3.18 18.92 -17.96
C LEU A 135 1.66 18.74 -17.89
N LEU A 136 0.90 19.83 -17.83
CA LEU A 136 -0.56 19.80 -17.86
C LEU A 136 -1.08 19.22 -19.18
N LYS A 137 -0.52 19.64 -20.31
CA LYS A 137 -0.90 19.13 -21.64
C LYS A 137 -0.52 17.67 -21.81
N VAL A 138 0.72 17.30 -21.44
CA VAL A 138 1.20 15.90 -21.54
C VAL A 138 0.42 14.99 -20.60
N GLY A 139 0.28 15.36 -19.33
CA GLY A 139 -0.48 14.60 -18.34
C GLY A 139 -1.96 14.48 -18.70
N GLY A 140 -2.58 15.56 -19.18
CA GLY A 140 -3.96 15.55 -19.66
C GLY A 140 -4.15 14.67 -20.90
N GLY A 141 -3.20 14.71 -21.85
CA GLY A 141 -3.20 13.84 -23.03
C GLY A 141 -3.06 12.36 -22.64
N MET A 142 -2.11 12.04 -21.75
CA MET A 142 -1.94 10.69 -21.19
C MET A 142 -3.21 10.19 -20.48
N ALA A 143 -3.86 11.06 -19.69
CA ALA A 143 -5.09 10.72 -18.99
C ALA A 143 -6.23 10.36 -19.97
N VAL A 144 -6.43 11.17 -21.00
CA VAL A 144 -7.50 10.96 -22.00
C VAL A 144 -7.22 9.69 -22.83
N VAL A 145 -5.99 9.54 -23.34
CA VAL A 145 -5.62 8.37 -24.17
C VAL A 145 -5.61 7.09 -23.34
N GLY A 146 -5.05 7.13 -22.13
CA GLY A 146 -4.95 5.97 -21.25
C GLY A 146 -6.31 5.52 -20.73
N LEU A 147 -7.06 6.39 -20.06
CA LEU A 147 -8.36 6.03 -19.50
C LEU A 147 -9.41 5.73 -20.59
N GLY A 148 -9.44 6.56 -21.64
CA GLY A 148 -10.35 6.35 -22.77
C GLY A 148 -10.02 5.08 -23.56
N GLY A 149 -8.74 4.82 -23.80
CA GLY A 149 -8.28 3.60 -24.46
C GLY A 149 -8.58 2.34 -23.65
N ALA A 150 -8.31 2.36 -22.34
CA ALA A 150 -8.62 1.23 -21.46
C ALA A 150 -10.12 0.92 -21.42
N ALA A 151 -10.96 1.96 -21.33
CA ALA A 151 -12.42 1.81 -21.33
C ALA A 151 -12.95 1.28 -22.67
N ALA A 152 -12.39 1.73 -23.80
CA ALA A 152 -12.76 1.24 -25.13
C ALA A 152 -12.38 -0.24 -25.33
N LEU A 153 -11.20 -0.66 -24.84
CA LEU A 153 -10.82 -2.07 -24.84
C LEU A 153 -11.71 -2.89 -23.91
N GLY A 154 -12.05 -2.38 -22.73
CA GLY A 154 -13.00 -3.03 -21.81
C GLY A 154 -14.38 -3.26 -22.46
N ALA A 155 -14.88 -2.29 -23.23
CA ALA A 155 -16.15 -2.42 -23.94
C ALA A 155 -16.14 -3.48 -25.06
N THR A 156 -14.97 -3.84 -25.58
CA THR A 156 -14.81 -4.79 -26.69
C THR A 156 -14.33 -6.18 -26.25
N ALA A 157 -13.93 -6.34 -24.98
CA ALA A 157 -13.41 -7.59 -24.43
C ALA A 157 -14.46 -8.71 -24.30
N GLY A 158 -15.74 -8.37 -24.21
CA GLY A 158 -16.84 -9.35 -24.13
C GLY A 158 -17.00 -10.04 -22.78
N ASP A 159 -16.27 -9.62 -21.74
CA ASP A 159 -16.25 -10.21 -20.38
C ASP A 159 -17.05 -9.39 -19.34
N GLY A 160 -17.92 -8.49 -19.81
CA GLY A 160 -18.72 -7.63 -18.92
C GLY A 160 -17.90 -6.59 -18.15
N PHE A 161 -16.76 -6.15 -18.68
CA PHE A 161 -15.80 -5.20 -18.07
C PHE A 161 -15.03 -5.75 -16.86
N ALA A 162 -15.08 -7.06 -16.59
CA ALA A 162 -14.38 -7.65 -15.44
C ALA A 162 -12.86 -7.39 -15.49
N HIS A 163 -12.20 -7.60 -16.65
CA HIS A 163 -10.78 -7.28 -16.83
C HIS A 163 -10.52 -5.79 -16.61
N PHE A 164 -11.36 -4.93 -17.20
CA PHE A 164 -11.24 -3.48 -17.07
C PHE A 164 -11.26 -3.01 -15.63
N PHE A 165 -12.19 -3.49 -14.81
CA PHE A 165 -12.26 -3.09 -13.40
C PHE A 165 -11.03 -3.54 -12.61
N HIS A 166 -10.50 -4.74 -12.86
CA HIS A 166 -9.29 -5.22 -12.19
C HIS A 166 -8.03 -4.47 -12.66
N SER A 167 -7.83 -4.30 -13.97
CA SER A 167 -6.73 -3.50 -14.54
C SER A 167 -6.75 -2.06 -14.03
N TYR A 168 -7.95 -1.47 -13.97
CA TYR A 168 -8.15 -0.13 -13.43
C TYR A 168 -7.86 -0.07 -11.94
N LEU A 169 -8.27 -1.07 -11.15
CA LEU A 169 -7.99 -1.15 -9.72
C LEU A 169 -6.48 -1.22 -9.44
N VAL A 170 -5.72 -2.00 -10.22
CA VAL A 170 -4.25 -2.04 -10.13
C VAL A 170 -3.65 -0.66 -10.40
N ALA A 171 -4.04 -0.01 -11.50
CA ALA A 171 -3.55 1.32 -11.86
C ALA A 171 -3.93 2.39 -10.82
N PHE A 172 -5.16 2.32 -10.30
CA PHE A 172 -5.66 3.19 -9.24
C PHE A 172 -4.86 3.03 -7.96
N TRP A 173 -4.61 1.79 -7.50
CA TRP A 173 -3.79 1.53 -6.33
C TRP A 173 -2.34 1.94 -6.53
N TRP A 174 -1.81 1.83 -7.75
CA TRP A 174 -0.47 2.34 -8.05
C TRP A 174 -0.39 3.86 -7.81
N GLY A 175 -1.37 4.62 -8.29
CA GLY A 175 -1.47 6.05 -7.99
C GLY A 175 -1.73 6.35 -6.51
N LEU A 176 -2.61 5.57 -5.87
CA LEU A 176 -2.99 5.74 -4.47
C LEU A 176 -1.83 5.45 -3.52
N THR A 177 -1.02 4.42 -3.78
CA THR A 177 0.17 4.10 -2.96
C THR A 177 1.17 5.25 -2.95
N ILE A 178 1.42 5.90 -4.09
CA ILE A 178 2.30 7.08 -4.19
C ILE A 178 1.75 8.23 -3.35
N THR A 179 0.44 8.51 -3.47
CA THR A 179 -0.19 9.63 -2.76
C THR A 179 -0.33 9.37 -1.26
N LEU A 180 -0.70 8.17 -0.82
CA LEU A 180 -0.70 7.78 0.60
C LEU A 180 0.72 7.76 1.18
N GLY A 181 1.69 7.30 0.38
CA GLY A 181 3.10 7.34 0.73
C GLY A 181 3.59 8.76 1.03
N SER A 182 3.19 9.72 0.18
CA SER A 182 3.48 11.15 0.38
C SER A 182 2.82 11.73 1.63
N LEU A 183 1.60 11.29 1.97
CA LEU A 183 0.90 11.74 3.18
C LEU A 183 1.61 11.29 4.45
N PHE A 184 1.97 10.00 4.54
CA PHE A 184 2.76 9.52 5.66
C PHE A 184 4.11 10.21 5.74
N PHE A 185 4.78 10.43 4.61
CA PHE A 185 6.06 11.16 4.60
C PHE A 185 5.89 12.53 5.25
N ILE A 186 4.87 13.31 4.90
CA ILE A 186 4.64 14.61 5.54
C ILE A 186 4.39 14.46 7.06
N LEU A 187 3.53 13.52 7.45
CA LEU A 187 3.20 13.28 8.87
C LEU A 187 4.45 12.95 9.69
N ILE A 188 5.28 12.00 9.23
CA ILE A 188 6.47 11.58 9.97
C ILE A 188 7.54 12.69 10.01
N GLN A 189 7.68 13.49 8.95
CA GLN A 189 8.64 14.61 8.91
C GLN A 189 8.27 15.74 9.88
N HIS A 190 6.97 15.97 10.10
CA HIS A 190 6.52 16.87 11.15
C HIS A 190 6.72 16.27 12.54
N LEU A 191 6.33 15.01 12.77
CA LEU A 191 6.46 14.33 14.07
C LEU A 191 7.89 14.24 14.58
N THR A 192 8.81 13.83 13.72
CA THR A 192 10.24 13.71 14.06
C THR A 192 10.96 15.05 14.14
N LYS A 193 10.28 16.16 13.79
CA LYS A 193 10.87 17.50 13.64
C LYS A 193 12.14 17.46 12.78
N ALA A 194 12.17 16.62 11.76
CA ALA A 194 13.31 16.41 10.89
C ALA A 194 13.84 17.73 10.30
N ARG A 195 15.17 17.85 10.24
CA ARG A 195 15.86 19.08 9.82
C ARG A 195 16.29 19.05 8.35
N TRP A 196 16.43 17.86 7.76
CA TRP A 196 16.87 17.66 6.36
C TRP A 196 15.71 17.70 5.35
N SER A 197 14.48 17.43 5.79
CA SER A 197 13.35 17.25 4.91
C SER A 197 12.62 18.52 4.42
N PRO A 198 12.74 19.73 5.02
CA PRO A 198 12.03 20.91 4.53
C PRO A 198 12.16 21.17 3.02
N VAL A 199 13.36 21.00 2.44
CA VAL A 199 13.59 21.24 0.99
C VAL A 199 12.90 20.23 0.08
N VAL A 200 12.59 19.02 0.57
CA VAL A 200 11.89 17.97 -0.20
C VAL A 200 10.42 17.81 0.20
N ARG A 201 10.02 18.32 1.37
CA ARG A 201 8.66 18.17 1.93
C ARG A 201 7.60 18.80 1.03
N ARG A 202 7.90 19.94 0.40
CA ARG A 202 6.96 20.61 -0.51
C ARG A 202 6.63 19.76 -1.73
N VAL A 203 7.58 18.97 -2.24
CA VAL A 203 7.31 18.01 -3.31
C VAL A 203 6.33 16.93 -2.83
N ALA A 204 6.49 16.43 -1.60
CA ALA A 204 5.52 15.50 -1.00
C ALA A 204 4.12 16.14 -0.87
N GLU A 205 4.03 17.40 -0.45
CA GLU A 205 2.76 18.14 -0.35
C GLU A 205 2.06 18.30 -1.70
N ILE A 206 2.82 18.48 -2.79
CA ILE A 206 2.29 18.48 -4.16
C ILE A 206 1.71 17.11 -4.51
N PHE A 207 2.39 16.00 -4.20
CA PHE A 207 1.84 14.67 -4.47
C PHE A 207 0.62 14.31 -3.62
N VAL A 208 0.57 14.77 -2.36
CA VAL A 208 -0.62 14.64 -1.50
C VAL A 208 -1.84 15.36 -2.10
N SER A 209 -1.63 16.46 -2.84
CA SER A 209 -2.71 17.20 -3.47
C SER A 209 -3.44 16.41 -4.59
N ASN A 210 -2.92 15.24 -4.99
CA ASN A 210 -3.62 14.31 -5.88
C ASN A 210 -4.76 13.55 -5.19
N MET A 211 -4.87 13.59 -3.86
CA MET A 211 -5.89 12.84 -3.12
C MET A 211 -7.34 13.13 -3.58
N PRO A 212 -7.77 14.39 -3.83
CA PRO A 212 -9.11 14.66 -4.36
C PRO A 212 -9.33 14.13 -5.78
N ALA A 213 -8.30 14.18 -6.64
CA ALA A 213 -8.38 13.62 -7.99
C ALA A 213 -8.54 12.09 -7.93
N LEU A 214 -7.80 11.43 -7.04
CA LEU A 214 -7.95 10.00 -6.78
C LEU A 214 -9.31 9.66 -6.17
N ALA A 215 -9.90 10.51 -5.32
CA ALA A 215 -11.25 10.30 -4.82
C ALA A 215 -12.29 10.28 -5.97
N VAL A 216 -12.14 11.18 -6.96
CA VAL A 216 -12.98 11.17 -8.16
C VAL A 216 -12.73 9.92 -9.01
N LEU A 217 -11.48 9.54 -9.23
CA LEU A 217 -11.12 8.32 -9.95
C LEU A 217 -11.64 7.04 -9.24
N SER A 218 -11.73 7.06 -7.91
CA SER A 218 -12.23 5.93 -7.13
C SER A 218 -13.70 5.61 -7.41
N LEU A 219 -14.47 6.59 -7.92
CA LEU A 219 -15.87 6.38 -8.29
C LEU A 219 -16.03 5.30 -9.36
N VAL A 220 -15.06 5.16 -10.28
CA VAL A 220 -15.06 4.10 -11.31
C VAL A 220 -15.00 2.71 -10.66
N VAL A 221 -14.25 2.56 -9.57
CA VAL A 221 -14.16 1.29 -8.80
C VAL A 221 -15.49 0.98 -8.10
N LEU A 222 -16.23 2.01 -7.70
CA LEU A 222 -17.52 1.86 -7.01
C LEU A 222 -18.68 1.53 -7.95
N VAL A 223 -18.55 1.78 -9.25
CA VAL A 223 -19.61 1.51 -10.25
C VAL A 223 -20.15 0.07 -10.14
N PRO A 224 -19.34 -1.00 -10.19
CA PRO A 224 -19.86 -2.37 -10.07
C PRO A 224 -20.59 -2.60 -8.75
N VAL A 225 -20.07 -2.06 -7.64
CA VAL A 225 -20.70 -2.18 -6.31
C VAL A 225 -22.10 -1.56 -6.29
N ILE A 226 -22.21 -0.32 -6.75
CA ILE A 226 -23.47 0.45 -6.76
C ILE A 226 -24.51 -0.18 -7.69
N LEU A 227 -24.07 -0.69 -8.85
CA LEU A 227 -24.95 -1.38 -9.80
C LEU A 227 -25.32 -2.80 -9.36
N GLY A 228 -24.78 -3.28 -8.24
CA GLY A 228 -25.02 -4.65 -7.76
C GLY A 228 -24.35 -5.74 -8.59
N ASN A 229 -23.33 -5.38 -9.37
CA ASN A 229 -22.51 -6.32 -10.13
C ASN A 229 -21.35 -6.85 -9.26
N SER A 230 -21.13 -8.16 -9.28
CA SER A 230 -20.05 -8.85 -8.58
C SER A 230 -18.75 -8.96 -9.38
N ALA A 231 -18.65 -8.30 -10.54
CA ALA A 231 -17.49 -8.36 -11.44
C ALA A 231 -16.13 -8.01 -10.80
N LEU A 232 -16.12 -7.23 -9.72
CA LEU A 232 -14.91 -6.92 -8.95
C LEU A 232 -14.94 -7.54 -7.55
N TYR A 233 -16.08 -7.49 -6.88
CA TYR A 233 -16.24 -7.92 -5.50
C TYR A 233 -17.29 -9.03 -5.41
N PRO A 234 -16.89 -10.31 -5.21
CA PRO A 234 -17.80 -11.44 -5.15
C PRO A 234 -18.87 -11.34 -4.06
N TRP A 235 -18.54 -10.70 -2.93
CA TRP A 235 -19.48 -10.47 -1.83
C TRP A 235 -20.66 -9.54 -2.19
N ASN A 236 -20.63 -8.89 -3.35
CA ASN A 236 -21.75 -8.07 -3.84
C ASN A 236 -22.88 -8.89 -4.48
N ASP A 237 -22.65 -10.19 -4.73
CA ASP A 237 -23.67 -11.15 -5.21
C ASP A 237 -24.40 -11.81 -4.03
N PRO A 238 -25.73 -11.57 -3.86
CA PRO A 238 -26.52 -12.20 -2.82
C PRO A 238 -26.53 -13.74 -2.88
N HIS A 239 -26.45 -14.34 -4.07
CA HIS A 239 -26.43 -15.80 -4.20
C HIS A 239 -25.14 -16.40 -3.64
N HIS A 240 -24.00 -15.75 -3.90
CA HIS A 240 -22.72 -16.17 -3.36
C HIS A 240 -22.67 -16.03 -1.82
N VAL A 241 -23.18 -14.92 -1.28
CA VAL A 241 -23.28 -14.71 0.18
C VAL A 241 -24.20 -15.77 0.83
N ALA A 242 -25.30 -16.13 0.19
CA ALA A 242 -26.21 -17.16 0.72
C ALA A 242 -25.56 -18.56 0.79
N GLN A 243 -24.56 -18.85 -0.05
CA GLN A 243 -23.88 -20.15 -0.10
C GLN A 243 -22.69 -20.26 0.87
N SER A 244 -22.04 -19.15 1.23
CA SER A 244 -20.87 -19.16 2.11
C SER A 244 -21.21 -18.69 3.52
N HIS A 245 -21.06 -19.59 4.51
CA HIS A 245 -21.26 -19.28 5.92
C HIS A 245 -20.31 -18.17 6.41
N VAL A 246 -19.07 -18.15 5.89
CA VAL A 246 -18.06 -17.12 6.22
C VAL A 246 -18.53 -15.74 5.77
N LEU A 247 -19.15 -15.63 4.60
CA LEU A 247 -19.65 -14.35 4.08
C LEU A 247 -20.86 -13.85 4.85
N GLN A 248 -21.74 -14.74 5.31
CA GLN A 248 -22.87 -14.37 6.17
C GLN A 248 -22.37 -13.72 7.48
N HIS A 249 -21.33 -14.28 8.11
CA HIS A 249 -20.71 -13.67 9.29
C HIS A 249 -20.03 -12.34 9.00
N LYS A 250 -19.53 -12.13 7.78
CA LYS A 250 -18.89 -10.87 7.35
C LYS A 250 -19.88 -9.83 6.85
N GLU A 251 -21.18 -10.13 6.69
CA GLU A 251 -22.19 -9.22 6.12
C GLU A 251 -22.31 -7.90 6.90
N GLY A 252 -22.12 -7.94 8.22
CA GLY A 252 -22.09 -6.74 9.06
C GLY A 252 -21.01 -5.73 8.64
N TYR A 253 -19.92 -6.20 8.03
CA TYR A 253 -18.82 -5.38 7.51
C TYR A 253 -18.87 -5.24 5.98
N LEU A 254 -19.03 -6.34 5.25
CA LEU A 254 -19.10 -6.42 3.78
C LEU A 254 -20.55 -6.32 3.28
N ASN A 255 -21.15 -5.15 3.48
CA ASN A 255 -22.42 -4.79 2.84
C ASN A 255 -22.28 -3.48 2.07
N LYS A 256 -23.09 -3.31 1.03
CA LYS A 256 -23.02 -2.17 0.09
C LYS A 256 -23.02 -0.83 0.80
N THR A 257 -23.95 -0.62 1.74
CA THR A 257 -24.14 0.66 2.43
C THR A 257 -22.94 1.01 3.31
N PHE A 258 -22.52 0.10 4.18
CA PHE A 258 -21.42 0.36 5.11
C PHE A 258 -20.08 0.47 4.37
N PHE A 259 -19.87 -0.34 3.33
CA PHE A 259 -18.72 -0.24 2.44
C PHE A 259 -18.60 1.15 1.80
N LEU A 260 -19.68 1.70 1.24
CA LEU A 260 -19.67 3.05 0.65
C LEU A 260 -19.40 4.14 1.69
N ILE A 261 -19.99 4.02 2.89
CA ILE A 261 -19.74 4.97 3.98
C ILE A 261 -18.25 4.98 4.37
N ARG A 262 -17.66 3.79 4.53
CA ARG A 262 -16.23 3.63 4.85
C ARG A 262 -15.34 4.17 3.75
N TRP A 263 -15.67 3.89 2.48
CA TRP A 263 -14.95 4.42 1.32
C TRP A 263 -14.87 5.96 1.33
N VAL A 264 -16.02 6.61 1.53
CA VAL A 264 -16.09 8.08 1.64
C VAL A 264 -15.31 8.57 2.86
N PHE A 265 -15.42 7.87 4.00
CA PHE A 265 -14.69 8.21 5.22
C PHE A 265 -13.17 8.16 5.02
N TYR A 266 -12.63 7.14 4.35
CA TYR A 266 -11.19 7.03 4.08
C TYR A 266 -10.68 8.24 3.29
N PHE A 267 -11.34 8.57 2.18
CA PHE A 267 -10.98 9.73 1.36
C PHE A 267 -11.16 11.05 2.11
N ALA A 268 -12.22 11.19 2.92
CA ALA A 268 -12.43 12.40 3.73
C ALA A 268 -11.27 12.62 4.72
N VAL A 269 -10.82 11.55 5.39
CA VAL A 269 -9.66 11.61 6.31
C VAL A 269 -8.39 11.96 5.54
N TRP A 270 -8.08 11.25 4.46
CA TRP A 270 -6.84 11.46 3.69
C TRP A 270 -6.77 12.85 3.05
N ILE A 271 -7.87 13.32 2.45
CA ILE A 271 -7.98 14.67 1.88
C ILE A 271 -7.89 15.72 2.99
N GLY A 272 -8.59 15.51 4.11
CA GLY A 272 -8.61 16.43 5.24
C GLY A 272 -7.23 16.64 5.85
N LEU A 273 -6.52 15.54 6.15
CA LEU A 273 -5.16 15.58 6.69
C LEU A 273 -4.19 16.23 5.68
N GLY A 274 -4.19 15.74 4.44
CA GLY A 274 -3.29 16.21 3.40
C GLY A 274 -3.47 17.69 3.07
N SER A 275 -4.72 18.12 2.88
CA SER A 275 -5.05 19.50 2.56
C SER A 275 -4.70 20.45 3.70
N LYS A 276 -4.94 20.05 4.97
CA LYS A 276 -4.65 20.91 6.12
C LYS A 276 -3.15 21.09 6.33
N LEU A 277 -2.36 20.03 6.18
CA LEU A 277 -0.89 20.10 6.25
C LEU A 277 -0.31 20.95 5.12
N ALA A 278 -0.75 20.73 3.87
CA ALA A 278 -0.31 21.53 2.72
C ALA A 278 -0.71 23.01 2.87
N LYS A 279 -1.94 23.30 3.29
CA LYS A 279 -2.43 24.68 3.51
C LYS A 279 -1.60 25.41 4.57
N ASN A 280 -1.33 24.78 5.71
CA ASN A 280 -0.48 25.36 6.75
C ASN A 280 0.92 25.68 6.21
N SER A 281 1.50 24.77 5.42
CA SER A 281 2.84 24.92 4.82
C SER A 281 2.89 26.04 3.79
N VAL A 282 1.88 26.20 2.92
CA VAL A 282 1.81 27.32 1.96
C VAL A 282 1.56 28.66 2.66
N GLN A 283 0.68 28.69 3.67
CA GLN A 283 0.43 29.90 4.46
C GLN A 283 1.68 30.37 5.20
N GLN A 284 2.52 29.43 5.66
CA GLN A 284 3.76 29.74 6.35
C GLN A 284 4.77 30.47 5.46
N ASP A 285 4.78 30.22 4.14
CA ASP A 285 5.64 30.97 3.20
C ASP A 285 5.26 32.46 3.12
N VAL A 286 3.98 32.77 3.34
CA VAL A 286 3.48 34.15 3.33
C VAL A 286 3.70 34.79 4.69
N SER A 287 3.16 34.21 5.77
CA SER A 287 3.15 34.82 7.10
C SER A 287 4.51 34.74 7.82
N GLY A 288 5.28 33.67 7.59
CA GLY A 288 6.47 33.35 8.38
C GLY A 288 6.19 32.89 9.81
N ASP A 289 4.94 32.69 10.20
CA ASP A 289 4.55 32.35 11.58
C ASP A 289 4.96 30.91 11.96
N PRO A 290 5.86 30.73 12.95
CA PRO A 290 6.25 29.39 13.42
C PRO A 290 5.10 28.59 14.07
N ALA A 291 4.00 29.24 14.47
CA ALA A 291 2.84 28.55 15.03
C ALA A 291 2.19 27.59 14.03
N LEU A 292 2.28 27.86 12.73
CA LEU A 292 1.76 26.95 11.69
C LEU A 292 2.52 25.62 11.65
N SER A 293 3.84 25.65 11.86
CA SER A 293 4.65 24.45 12.03
C SER A 293 4.28 23.68 13.31
N ARG A 294 3.98 24.38 14.42
CA ARG A 294 3.50 23.76 15.66
C ARG A 294 2.11 23.12 15.51
N LYS A 295 1.19 23.78 14.80
CA LYS A 295 -0.14 23.23 14.46
C LYS A 295 -0.01 21.97 13.60
N SER A 296 0.90 21.97 12.63
CA SER A 296 1.14 20.81 11.77
C SER A 296 1.77 19.64 12.55
N PHE A 297 2.68 19.92 13.48
CA PHE A 297 3.18 18.93 14.44
C PHE A 297 2.05 18.33 15.29
N ALA A 298 1.23 19.17 15.92
CA ALA A 298 0.11 18.72 16.77
C ALA A 298 -0.94 17.91 16.00
N LEU A 299 -1.20 18.25 14.73
CA LEU A 299 -2.09 17.49 13.85
C LEU A 299 -1.49 16.13 13.45
N SER A 300 -0.17 16.04 13.34
CA SER A 300 0.48 14.84 12.79
C SER A 300 0.40 13.63 13.72
N ALA A 301 0.31 13.83 15.04
CA ALA A 301 0.20 12.73 16.00
C ALA A 301 -1.12 11.94 15.89
N PRO A 302 -2.31 12.57 16.08
CA PRO A 302 -3.58 11.90 15.82
C PRO A 302 -3.75 11.57 14.32
N GLY A 303 -3.18 12.40 13.44
CA GLY A 303 -3.19 12.16 11.99
C GLY A 303 -2.48 10.86 11.60
N MET A 304 -1.39 10.49 12.27
CA MET A 304 -0.68 9.24 12.03
C MET A 304 -1.52 8.01 12.39
N LEU A 305 -2.23 8.05 13.52
CA LEU A 305 -3.12 6.97 13.94
C LEU A 305 -4.30 6.81 12.96
N LEU A 306 -4.94 7.92 12.61
CA LEU A 306 -6.02 7.92 11.62
C LEU A 306 -5.53 7.41 10.26
N PHE A 307 -4.35 7.85 9.82
CA PHE A 307 -3.72 7.37 8.59
C PHE A 307 -3.49 5.85 8.62
N ALA A 308 -2.91 5.32 9.71
CA ALA A 308 -2.61 3.90 9.83
C ALA A 308 -3.88 3.04 9.78
N LEU A 309 -4.92 3.43 10.54
CA LEU A 309 -6.20 2.72 10.56
C LEU A 309 -6.91 2.80 9.20
N THR A 310 -7.05 3.99 8.64
CA THR A 310 -7.75 4.16 7.35
C THR A 310 -7.02 3.52 6.18
N THR A 311 -5.68 3.52 6.17
CA THR A 311 -4.89 2.82 5.15
C THR A 311 -5.08 1.30 5.26
N THR A 312 -5.10 0.77 6.49
CA THR A 312 -5.33 -0.66 6.74
C THR A 312 -6.72 -1.09 6.31
N PHE A 313 -7.77 -0.42 6.79
CA PHE A 313 -9.14 -0.76 6.41
C PHE A 313 -9.43 -0.47 4.93
N GLY A 314 -8.79 0.55 4.34
CA GLY A 314 -8.83 0.80 2.90
C GLY A 314 -8.20 -0.33 2.09
N ALA A 315 -7.05 -0.87 2.52
CA ALA A 315 -6.46 -2.06 1.87
C ALA A 315 -7.35 -3.30 1.99
N ILE A 316 -7.98 -3.50 3.15
CA ILE A 316 -8.95 -4.57 3.39
C ILE A 316 -10.14 -4.44 2.44
N ASP A 317 -10.78 -3.27 2.42
CA ASP A 317 -11.97 -3.05 1.61
C ASP A 317 -11.68 -3.11 0.11
N MET A 318 -10.60 -2.46 -0.36
CA MET A 318 -10.40 -2.29 -1.79
C MET A 318 -9.54 -3.38 -2.46
N ILE A 319 -8.81 -4.20 -1.70
CA ILE A 319 -7.99 -5.29 -2.27
C ILE A 319 -8.30 -6.62 -1.58
N MET A 320 -8.22 -6.70 -0.25
CA MET A 320 -8.38 -8.00 0.42
C MET A 320 -9.79 -8.57 0.19
N SER A 321 -10.82 -7.72 0.11
CA SER A 321 -12.20 -8.13 -0.14
C SER A 321 -12.49 -8.62 -1.57
N LEU A 322 -11.52 -8.54 -2.49
CA LEU A 322 -11.60 -9.24 -3.78
C LEU A 322 -11.72 -10.76 -3.56
N GLU A 323 -11.11 -11.27 -2.48
CA GLU A 323 -11.17 -12.66 -2.03
C GLU A 323 -11.80 -12.68 -0.62
N PRO A 324 -13.13 -12.55 -0.49
CA PRO A 324 -13.77 -12.19 0.77
C PRO A 324 -13.75 -13.30 1.83
N GLU A 325 -13.36 -14.52 1.48
CA GLU A 325 -13.16 -15.61 2.45
C GLU A 325 -11.80 -15.49 3.16
N PHE A 326 -10.77 -14.99 2.45
CA PHE A 326 -9.43 -14.75 2.99
C PHE A 326 -9.41 -13.61 4.02
N PHE A 327 -8.51 -13.72 5.00
CA PHE A 327 -8.20 -12.64 5.94
C PHE A 327 -6.73 -12.70 6.35
N SER A 328 -6.12 -11.54 6.56
CA SER A 328 -4.77 -11.43 7.08
C SER A 328 -4.60 -10.12 7.84
N THR A 329 -4.12 -10.20 9.08
CA THR A 329 -3.84 -9.03 9.92
C THR A 329 -2.67 -8.21 9.39
N MET A 330 -1.74 -8.83 8.65
CA MET A 330 -0.54 -8.19 8.13
C MET A 330 -0.77 -7.45 6.80
N PHE A 331 -1.90 -7.71 6.14
CA PHE A 331 -2.20 -7.18 4.80
C PHE A 331 -2.16 -5.65 4.72
N GLY A 332 -2.67 -4.94 5.73
CA GLY A 332 -2.61 -3.48 5.77
C GLY A 332 -1.17 -2.94 5.85
N VAL A 333 -0.31 -3.61 6.61
CA VAL A 333 1.10 -3.24 6.78
C VAL A 333 1.89 -3.53 5.49
N TYR A 334 1.55 -4.61 4.79
CA TYR A 334 2.09 -4.93 3.48
C TYR A 334 1.87 -3.79 2.48
N VAL A 335 0.60 -3.35 2.34
CA VAL A 335 0.25 -2.24 1.45
C VAL A 335 0.91 -0.93 1.88
N PHE A 336 0.98 -0.67 3.20
CA PHE A 336 1.69 0.49 3.73
C PHE A 336 3.18 0.51 3.35
N ALA A 337 3.87 -0.64 3.42
CA ALA A 337 5.26 -0.75 3.01
C ALA A 337 5.42 -0.36 1.53
N GLY A 338 4.53 -0.85 0.67
CA GLY A 338 4.46 -0.48 -0.74
C GLY A 338 4.21 1.02 -0.98
N CYS A 339 3.31 1.64 -0.20
CA CYS A 339 3.07 3.09 -0.23
C CYS A 339 4.35 3.89 0.02
N GLN A 340 5.11 3.52 1.05
CA GLN A 340 6.35 4.21 1.37
C GLN A 340 7.42 4.01 0.31
N LEU A 341 7.59 2.78 -0.15
CA LEU A 341 8.60 2.48 -1.16
C LEU A 341 8.32 3.23 -2.48
N SER A 342 7.09 3.20 -2.97
CA SER A 342 6.70 3.87 -4.21
C SER A 342 6.85 5.39 -4.14
N PHE A 343 6.45 6.02 -3.03
CA PHE A 343 6.61 7.46 -2.86
C PHE A 343 8.08 7.90 -2.82
N HIS A 344 8.97 7.19 -2.11
CA HIS A 344 10.39 7.56 -2.08
C HIS A 344 11.04 7.47 -3.48
N CYS A 345 10.61 6.50 -4.30
CA CYS A 345 11.05 6.39 -5.69
C CYS A 345 10.57 7.59 -6.52
N VAL A 346 9.27 7.94 -6.44
CA VAL A 346 8.71 9.10 -7.15
C VAL A 346 9.33 10.41 -6.67
N LEU A 347 9.61 10.55 -5.37
CA LEU A 347 10.28 11.70 -4.80
C LEU A 347 11.70 11.85 -5.40
N ALA A 348 12.48 10.77 -5.44
CA ALA A 348 13.81 10.78 -6.04
C ALA A 348 13.76 11.19 -7.52
N LEU A 349 12.88 10.58 -8.31
CA LEU A 349 12.74 10.88 -9.73
C LEU A 349 12.27 12.31 -9.99
N THR A 350 11.32 12.81 -9.20
CA THR A 350 10.82 14.18 -9.34
C THR A 350 11.91 15.19 -9.03
N LEU A 351 12.70 14.98 -7.98
CA LEU A 351 13.81 15.87 -7.62
C LEU A 351 14.92 15.84 -8.68
N LEU A 352 15.27 14.66 -9.21
CA LEU A 352 16.24 14.53 -10.30
C LEU A 352 15.76 15.21 -11.58
N TRP A 353 14.48 15.05 -11.93
CA TRP A 353 13.86 15.70 -13.08
C TRP A 353 13.84 17.23 -12.92
N LEU A 354 13.44 17.73 -11.76
CA LEU A 354 13.44 19.18 -11.45
C LEU A 354 14.85 19.76 -11.58
N GLN A 355 15.88 19.07 -11.07
CA GLN A 355 17.26 19.51 -11.23
C GLN A 355 17.74 19.48 -12.67
N GLY A 356 17.35 18.46 -13.44
CA GLY A 356 17.61 18.40 -14.88
C GLY A 356 16.97 19.56 -15.66
N ALA A 357 15.84 20.06 -15.17
CA ALA A 357 15.14 21.22 -15.71
C ALA A 357 15.59 22.57 -15.11
N GLY A 358 16.69 22.60 -14.36
CA GLY A 358 17.28 23.82 -13.79
C GLY A 358 16.54 24.38 -12.56
N ARG A 359 15.64 23.61 -11.93
CA ARG A 359 14.92 23.98 -10.70
C ARG A 359 15.53 23.24 -9.49
N LEU A 360 15.52 23.85 -8.31
CA LEU A 360 16.03 23.24 -7.06
C LEU A 360 17.50 22.71 -7.13
N THR A 361 18.35 23.33 -7.97
CA THR A 361 19.73 22.88 -8.23
C THR A 361 20.69 23.14 -7.07
N LYS A 362 20.41 24.15 -6.24
CA LYS A 362 21.23 24.54 -5.07
C LYS A 362 20.63 24.03 -3.76
N SER A 363 19.30 23.94 -3.67
CA SER A 363 18.58 23.56 -2.45
C SER A 363 18.69 22.08 -2.12
N VAL A 364 18.76 21.22 -3.12
CA VAL A 364 18.75 19.76 -2.93
C VAL A 364 20.14 19.22 -3.24
N SER A 365 20.90 18.98 -2.17
CA SER A 365 22.27 18.46 -2.26
C SER A 365 22.31 16.93 -2.48
N VAL A 366 23.49 16.40 -2.77
CA VAL A 366 23.75 14.95 -2.86
C VAL A 366 23.43 14.22 -1.55
N HIS A 367 23.53 14.92 -0.41
CA HIS A 367 23.21 14.34 0.90
C HIS A 367 21.71 14.07 1.06
N HIS A 368 20.85 14.89 0.45
CA HIS A 368 19.40 14.64 0.42
C HIS A 368 19.07 13.40 -0.41
N PHE A 369 19.68 13.26 -1.60
CA PHE A 369 19.51 12.05 -2.42
C PHE A 369 20.03 10.79 -1.72
N HIS A 370 21.14 10.91 -0.98
CA HIS A 370 21.67 9.80 -0.20
C HIS A 370 20.66 9.31 0.84
N ASP A 371 20.00 10.21 1.57
CA ASP A 371 18.99 9.83 2.57
C ASP A 371 17.69 9.32 1.94
N ILE A 372 17.25 9.87 0.82
CA ILE A 372 16.14 9.28 0.05
C ILE A 372 16.49 7.86 -0.39
N GLY A 373 17.72 7.63 -0.87
CA GLY A 373 18.21 6.29 -1.23
C GLY A 373 18.32 5.33 -0.03
N LYS A 374 18.63 5.84 1.16
CA LYS A 374 18.56 5.04 2.40
C LYS A 374 17.12 4.67 2.75
N MET A 375 16.17 5.59 2.58
CA MET A 375 14.75 5.31 2.81
C MET A 375 14.21 4.29 1.82
N MET A 376 14.56 4.40 0.52
CA MET A 376 14.25 3.36 -0.47
C MET A 376 14.80 1.99 -0.03
N PHE A 377 16.06 1.93 0.40
CA PHE A 377 16.70 0.71 0.88
C PHE A 377 16.10 0.16 2.19
N ALA A 378 15.68 1.04 3.11
CA ALA A 378 15.03 0.61 4.34
C ALA A 378 13.65 0.02 4.06
N PHE A 379 12.86 0.67 3.20
CA PHE A 379 11.49 0.24 2.90
C PHE A 379 11.41 -0.99 2.00
N ILE A 380 12.39 -1.25 1.13
CA ILE A 380 12.47 -2.54 0.42
C ILE A 380 12.76 -3.70 1.38
N VAL A 381 13.67 -3.54 2.35
CA VAL A 381 13.93 -4.56 3.37
C VAL A 381 12.71 -4.74 4.27
N PHE A 382 12.06 -3.64 4.66
CA PHE A 382 10.83 -3.68 5.45
C PHE A 382 9.70 -4.40 4.69
N TRP A 383 9.47 -4.06 3.42
CA TRP A 383 8.48 -4.75 2.58
C TRP A 383 8.80 -6.24 2.50
N ALA A 384 10.06 -6.61 2.24
CA ALA A 384 10.45 -8.02 2.12
C ALA A 384 10.24 -8.79 3.42
N TYR A 385 10.56 -8.18 4.57
CA TYR A 385 10.27 -8.76 5.88
C TYR A 385 8.78 -9.02 6.07
N ILE A 386 7.92 -8.04 5.75
CA ILE A 386 6.46 -8.16 5.92
C ILE A 386 5.89 -9.20 4.95
N ALA A 387 6.25 -9.12 3.67
CA ALA A 387 5.84 -10.04 2.62
C ALA A 387 6.22 -11.49 2.95
N PHE A 388 7.48 -11.71 3.32
CA PHE A 388 7.98 -13.02 3.70
C PHE A 388 7.34 -13.53 4.99
N SER A 389 7.19 -12.69 6.02
CA SER A 389 6.57 -13.11 7.28
C SER A 389 5.11 -13.53 7.09
N GLN A 390 4.35 -12.79 6.26
CA GLN A 390 2.98 -13.16 5.93
C GLN A 390 2.94 -14.50 5.18
N PHE A 391 3.78 -14.68 4.16
CA PHE A 391 3.85 -15.94 3.43
C PHE A 391 4.24 -17.11 4.34
N MET A 392 5.32 -16.96 5.12
CA MET A 392 5.88 -18.02 5.96
C MET A 392 4.88 -18.49 7.01
N LEU A 393 4.17 -17.57 7.68
CA LEU A 393 3.18 -17.95 8.70
C LEU A 393 2.00 -18.73 8.12
N ILE A 394 1.49 -18.29 6.96
CA ILE A 394 0.36 -18.97 6.28
C ILE A 394 0.82 -20.33 5.73
N TRP A 395 2.00 -20.38 5.12
CA TRP A 395 2.58 -21.62 4.60
C TRP A 395 2.89 -22.63 5.70
N TYR A 396 3.37 -22.17 6.86
CA TYR A 396 3.74 -23.05 7.97
C TYR A 396 2.52 -23.66 8.66
N ALA A 397 1.45 -22.89 8.85
CA ALA A 397 0.23 -23.36 9.50
C ALA A 397 -0.68 -24.15 8.56
N ASP A 398 -0.61 -23.88 7.24
CA ASP A 398 -1.35 -24.53 6.16
C ASP A 398 -2.88 -24.65 6.43
N ILE A 399 -3.44 -23.60 7.04
CA ILE A 399 -4.87 -23.52 7.34
C ILE A 399 -5.65 -23.27 6.03
N PRO A 400 -6.64 -24.12 5.65
CA PRO A 400 -7.32 -24.04 4.36
C PRO A 400 -7.90 -22.66 4.01
N GLU A 401 -8.46 -21.98 5.00
CA GLU A 401 -9.07 -20.65 4.87
C GLU A 401 -8.05 -19.56 4.48
N GLU A 402 -6.79 -19.72 4.83
CA GLU A 402 -5.72 -18.76 4.54
C GLU A 402 -4.95 -19.14 3.26
N THR A 403 -4.84 -20.43 2.97
CA THR A 403 -4.08 -20.96 1.82
C THR A 403 -4.83 -20.79 0.50
N VAL A 404 -6.16 -20.64 0.54
CA VAL A 404 -7.01 -20.37 -0.64
C VAL A 404 -6.53 -19.16 -1.45
N TRP A 405 -5.95 -18.15 -0.79
CA TRP A 405 -5.42 -16.96 -1.45
C TRP A 405 -4.06 -17.19 -2.11
N PHE A 406 -3.17 -17.95 -1.47
CA PHE A 406 -1.83 -18.22 -2.01
C PHE A 406 -1.84 -19.29 -3.10
N LYS A 407 -2.71 -20.28 -3.03
CA LYS A 407 -2.79 -21.39 -3.99
C LYS A 407 -2.83 -20.93 -5.46
N PRO A 408 -3.77 -20.06 -5.91
CA PRO A 408 -3.79 -19.58 -7.30
C PRO A 408 -2.55 -18.76 -7.67
N ARG A 409 -1.84 -18.20 -6.69
CA ARG A 409 -0.61 -17.41 -6.88
C ARG A 409 0.66 -18.28 -7.00
N PHE A 410 0.55 -19.59 -6.80
CA PHE A 410 1.65 -20.56 -6.91
C PHE A 410 1.48 -21.60 -8.04
N VAL A 411 0.42 -21.50 -8.83
CA VAL A 411 0.13 -22.43 -9.93
C VAL A 411 -0.12 -21.67 -11.22
N GLU A 412 -0.27 -22.40 -12.34
CA GLU A 412 -0.80 -21.89 -13.61
C GLU A 412 -0.15 -20.57 -14.10
N GLY A 413 1.18 -20.47 -13.97
CA GLY A 413 1.97 -19.33 -14.44
C GLY A 413 2.15 -18.19 -13.43
N TRP A 414 1.24 -18.02 -12.47
CA TRP A 414 1.39 -17.01 -11.40
C TRP A 414 2.60 -17.26 -10.51
N GLN A 415 3.05 -18.52 -10.41
CA GLN A 415 4.31 -18.90 -9.75
C GLN A 415 5.52 -18.07 -10.22
N TRP A 416 5.57 -17.71 -11.52
CA TRP A 416 6.66 -16.91 -12.06
C TRP A 416 6.59 -15.47 -11.59
N VAL A 417 5.38 -14.92 -11.46
CA VAL A 417 5.17 -13.59 -10.88
C VAL A 417 5.57 -13.58 -9.41
N SER A 418 5.24 -14.64 -8.66
CA SER A 418 5.68 -14.82 -7.26
C SER A 418 7.21 -14.89 -7.13
N ILE A 419 7.90 -15.57 -8.05
CA ILE A 419 9.38 -15.58 -8.09
C ILE A 419 9.92 -14.20 -8.43
N VAL A 420 9.28 -13.46 -9.35
CA VAL A 420 9.64 -12.07 -9.66
C VAL A 420 9.45 -11.18 -8.42
N GLN A 421 8.47 -11.42 -7.56
CA GLN A 421 8.36 -10.69 -6.28
C GLN A 421 9.57 -10.97 -5.39
N LEU A 422 9.94 -12.23 -5.19
CA LEU A 422 11.08 -12.58 -4.34
C LEU A 422 12.41 -11.99 -4.90
N VAL A 423 12.71 -12.27 -6.16
CA VAL A 423 14.01 -11.94 -6.75
C VAL A 423 14.05 -10.50 -7.23
N GLY A 424 13.02 -10.07 -7.96
CA GLY A 424 12.92 -8.75 -8.54
C GLY A 424 12.57 -7.67 -7.51
N HIS A 425 11.65 -7.92 -6.57
CA HIS A 425 11.27 -6.87 -5.63
C HIS A 425 12.23 -6.73 -4.46
N PHE A 426 12.87 -7.83 -4.03
CA PHE A 426 13.81 -7.81 -2.90
C PHE A 426 15.26 -8.07 -3.28
N VAL A 427 15.61 -9.27 -3.78
CA VAL A 427 17.02 -9.70 -3.90
C VAL A 427 17.84 -8.76 -4.80
N ILE A 428 17.34 -8.44 -5.99
CA ILE A 428 18.06 -7.60 -6.96
C ILE A 428 18.26 -6.17 -6.42
N PRO A 429 17.22 -5.43 -5.99
CA PRO A 429 17.45 -4.09 -5.49
C PRO A 429 18.08 -4.03 -4.10
N PHE A 430 18.01 -5.09 -3.29
CA PHE A 430 18.78 -5.20 -2.05
C PHE A 430 20.27 -5.03 -2.35
N PHE A 431 20.85 -5.93 -3.17
CA PHE A 431 22.26 -5.85 -3.54
C PHE A 431 22.58 -4.58 -4.35
N GLY A 432 21.64 -4.15 -5.18
CA GLY A 432 21.74 -2.92 -5.95
C GLY A 432 21.90 -1.65 -5.11
N LEU A 433 21.10 -1.52 -4.04
CA LEU A 433 21.04 -0.31 -3.24
C LEU A 433 21.93 -0.35 -1.99
N VAL A 434 22.55 -1.48 -1.59
CA VAL A 434 23.43 -1.53 -0.41
C VAL A 434 24.52 -0.43 -0.48
N SER A 435 25.19 -0.29 -1.62
CA SER A 435 26.35 0.59 -1.76
C SER A 435 26.02 2.09 -1.60
N ARG A 436 26.83 2.78 -0.79
CA ARG A 436 26.80 4.25 -0.64
C ARG A 436 26.98 4.98 -1.99
N HIS A 437 27.80 4.43 -2.88
CA HIS A 437 28.09 5.05 -4.18
C HIS A 437 26.86 5.09 -5.08
N VAL A 438 26.06 4.02 -5.08
CA VAL A 438 24.83 3.93 -5.87
C VAL A 438 23.82 4.99 -5.41
N LYS A 439 23.61 5.11 -4.09
CA LYS A 439 22.68 6.09 -3.50
C LYS A 439 23.08 7.56 -3.71
N ARG A 440 24.35 7.84 -3.98
CA ARG A 440 24.88 9.20 -4.27
C ARG A 440 24.99 9.50 -5.77
N ASN A 441 24.95 8.48 -6.62
CA ASN A 441 25.01 8.65 -8.08
C ASN A 441 23.60 8.88 -8.63
N ARG A 442 23.39 10.06 -9.22
CA ARG A 442 22.09 10.49 -9.77
C ARG A 442 21.50 9.50 -10.79
N LYS A 443 22.32 8.99 -11.72
CA LYS A 443 21.85 8.07 -12.77
C LYS A 443 21.49 6.70 -12.19
N ALA A 444 22.32 6.21 -11.27
CA ALA A 444 22.07 4.93 -10.62
C ALA A 444 20.84 4.97 -9.72
N LEU A 445 20.66 6.06 -8.96
CA LEU A 445 19.46 6.28 -8.14
C LEU A 445 18.20 6.38 -9.00
N ALA A 446 18.25 7.08 -10.15
CA ALA A 446 17.13 7.14 -11.10
C ALA A 446 16.77 5.75 -11.64
N PHE A 447 17.76 4.97 -12.06
CA PHE A 447 17.55 3.60 -12.54
C PHE A 447 16.84 2.75 -11.48
N TRP A 448 17.34 2.74 -10.24
CA TRP A 448 16.72 1.95 -9.17
C TRP A 448 15.33 2.44 -8.79
N ALA A 449 15.08 3.75 -8.80
CA ALA A 449 13.75 4.29 -8.54
C ALA A 449 12.73 3.88 -9.62
N ILE A 450 13.12 3.89 -10.91
CA ILE A 450 12.26 3.39 -12.00
C ILE A 450 12.05 1.89 -11.87
N TYR A 451 13.13 1.13 -11.66
CA TYR A 451 13.07 -0.32 -11.50
C TYR A 451 12.09 -0.72 -10.38
N ILE A 452 12.22 -0.13 -9.19
CA ILE A 452 11.35 -0.43 -8.06
C ILE A 452 9.90 -0.02 -8.33
N LEU A 453 9.64 1.09 -9.03
CA LEU A 453 8.27 1.47 -9.38
C LEU A 453 7.61 0.49 -10.36
N VAL A 454 8.38 -0.07 -11.29
CA VAL A 454 7.90 -1.12 -12.20
C VAL A 454 7.59 -2.39 -11.41
N VAL A 455 8.49 -2.84 -10.53
CA VAL A 455 8.24 -4.04 -9.74
C VAL A 455 7.10 -3.85 -8.73
N HIS A 456 6.95 -2.65 -8.16
CA HIS A 456 5.81 -2.30 -7.31
C HIS A 456 4.47 -2.36 -8.07
N TYR A 457 4.46 -2.01 -9.37
CA TYR A 457 3.28 -2.26 -10.20
C TYR A 457 3.00 -3.76 -10.38
N ILE A 458 4.05 -4.57 -10.59
CA ILE A 458 3.92 -6.04 -10.66
C ILE A 458 3.43 -6.61 -9.33
N ASP A 459 3.84 -6.05 -8.19
CA ASP A 459 3.34 -6.42 -6.84
C ASP A 459 1.84 -6.17 -6.72
N LEU A 460 1.36 -4.98 -7.08
CA LEU A 460 -0.07 -4.69 -7.10
C LEU A 460 -0.84 -5.57 -8.10
N TYR A 461 -0.23 -5.84 -9.26
CA TYR A 461 -0.79 -6.77 -10.26
C TYR A 461 -0.93 -8.17 -9.66
N TRP A 462 0.07 -8.66 -8.93
CA TRP A 462 0.06 -9.96 -8.25
C TRP A 462 -0.95 -10.02 -7.08
N LEU A 463 -1.19 -8.91 -6.39
CA LEU A 463 -2.23 -8.84 -5.35
C LEU A 463 -3.64 -8.94 -5.93
N ILE A 464 -3.92 -8.27 -7.05
CA ILE A 464 -5.28 -8.03 -7.55
C ILE A 464 -5.66 -8.99 -8.69
N MET A 465 -4.84 -9.16 -9.71
CA MET A 465 -5.25 -9.83 -10.94
C MET A 465 -5.54 -11.34 -10.84
N PRO A 466 -4.96 -12.11 -9.90
CA PRO A 466 -5.36 -13.50 -9.72
C PRO A 466 -6.84 -13.68 -9.32
N SER A 467 -7.51 -12.66 -8.76
CA SER A 467 -8.95 -12.73 -8.48
C SER A 467 -9.83 -12.59 -9.73
N TYR A 468 -9.26 -12.09 -10.84
CA TYR A 468 -9.92 -12.08 -12.15
C TYR A 468 -9.68 -13.38 -12.90
N ASP A 469 -8.41 -13.75 -13.07
CA ASP A 469 -8.00 -14.97 -13.76
C ASP A 469 -6.92 -15.69 -12.95
N GLY A 470 -7.34 -16.72 -12.21
CA GLY A 470 -6.44 -17.57 -11.43
C GLY A 470 -5.62 -18.55 -12.27
N GLN A 471 -5.89 -18.67 -13.59
CA GLN A 471 -5.25 -19.65 -14.47
C GLN A 471 -4.19 -19.05 -15.39
N ARG A 472 -4.24 -17.75 -15.68
CA ARG A 472 -3.23 -17.07 -16.51
C ARG A 472 -2.98 -15.68 -15.98
N ALA A 473 -1.82 -15.11 -16.28
CA ALA A 473 -1.53 -13.70 -16.06
C ALA A 473 -1.89 -12.90 -17.34
N PRO A 474 -3.07 -12.28 -17.44
CA PRO A 474 -3.56 -11.68 -18.68
C PRO A 474 -2.98 -10.28 -18.89
N LEU A 475 -1.67 -10.17 -19.07
CA LEU A 475 -1.05 -8.87 -19.35
C LEU A 475 -1.49 -8.39 -20.73
N SER A 476 -2.19 -7.27 -20.76
CA SER A 476 -2.83 -6.73 -21.95
C SER A 476 -2.51 -5.24 -22.15
N ALA A 477 -2.85 -4.73 -23.33
CA ALA A 477 -2.78 -3.29 -23.58
C ALA A 477 -3.68 -2.48 -22.63
N MET A 478 -4.75 -3.09 -22.09
CA MET A 478 -5.67 -2.45 -21.15
C MET A 478 -4.98 -2.07 -19.84
N ASP A 479 -4.13 -2.96 -19.32
CA ASP A 479 -3.37 -2.76 -18.08
C ASP A 479 -2.41 -1.56 -18.18
N LEU A 480 -1.69 -1.49 -19.31
CA LEU A 480 -0.76 -0.39 -19.59
C LEU A 480 -1.50 0.94 -19.83
N LEU A 481 -2.61 0.91 -20.55
CA LEU A 481 -3.42 2.11 -20.81
C LEU A 481 -4.05 2.64 -19.52
N ALA A 482 -4.56 1.77 -18.64
CA ALA A 482 -5.08 2.16 -17.33
C ALA A 482 -3.98 2.82 -16.48
N LEU A 483 -2.78 2.23 -16.44
CA LEU A 483 -1.63 2.78 -15.73
C LEU A 483 -1.23 4.17 -16.27
N ILE A 484 -1.09 4.31 -17.59
CA ILE A 484 -0.77 5.58 -18.26
C ILE A 484 -1.85 6.63 -17.97
N GLY A 485 -3.12 6.21 -17.97
CA GLY A 485 -4.26 7.06 -17.70
C GLY A 485 -4.22 7.66 -16.29
N VAL A 486 -4.07 6.80 -15.28
CA VAL A 486 -3.97 7.23 -13.88
C VAL A 486 -2.71 8.08 -13.66
N ALA A 487 -1.56 7.64 -14.15
CA ALA A 487 -0.30 8.42 -14.05
C ALA A 487 -0.44 9.80 -14.69
N GLY A 488 -1.11 9.90 -15.84
CA GLY A 488 -1.40 11.16 -16.52
C GLY A 488 -2.21 12.13 -15.66
N VAL A 489 -3.27 11.65 -14.99
CA VAL A 489 -4.07 12.47 -14.06
C VAL A 489 -3.21 12.98 -12.90
N LEU A 490 -2.37 12.11 -12.32
CA LEU A 490 -1.49 12.47 -11.21
C LEU A 490 -0.47 13.54 -11.62
N ILE A 491 0.14 13.40 -12.80
CA ILE A 491 1.10 14.38 -13.35
C ILE A 491 0.41 15.71 -13.62
N ALA A 492 -0.77 15.69 -14.26
CA ALA A 492 -1.51 16.91 -14.59
C ALA A 492 -1.92 17.66 -13.32
N ASN A 493 -2.49 16.97 -12.33
CA ASN A 493 -2.92 17.63 -11.10
C ASN A 493 -1.72 18.11 -10.25
N ALA A 494 -0.65 17.32 -10.15
CA ALA A 494 0.60 17.78 -9.52
C ALA A 494 1.17 19.03 -10.20
N ALA A 495 1.19 19.08 -11.53
CA ALA A 495 1.64 20.25 -12.30
C ALA A 495 0.74 21.48 -12.09
N ARG A 496 -0.58 21.28 -12.01
CA ARG A 496 -1.56 22.33 -11.69
C ARG A 496 -1.23 22.94 -10.34
N VAL A 497 -1.07 22.13 -9.30
CA VAL A 497 -0.80 22.62 -7.94
C VAL A 497 0.58 23.26 -7.85
N ALA A 498 1.60 22.65 -8.46
CA ALA A 498 2.96 23.16 -8.48
C ALA A 498 3.12 24.50 -9.22
N SER A 499 2.24 24.85 -10.18
CA SER A 499 2.27 26.19 -10.80
C SER A 499 1.93 27.33 -9.84
N GLY A 500 1.10 27.05 -8.83
CA GLY A 500 0.58 28.06 -7.92
C GLY A 500 1.44 28.28 -6.68
N ILE A 501 2.50 27.49 -6.48
CA ILE A 501 3.29 27.49 -5.24
C ILE A 501 4.80 27.37 -5.52
N ASN A 502 5.62 27.75 -4.54
CA ASN A 502 7.06 27.49 -4.60
C ASN A 502 7.33 26.00 -4.38
N LEU A 503 8.33 25.45 -5.09
CA LEU A 503 8.75 24.04 -5.03
C LEU A 503 9.52 23.68 -3.75
N ARG A 504 9.95 24.69 -2.98
CA ARG A 504 10.44 24.55 -1.60
C ARG A 504 9.78 25.60 -0.70
N PRO A 505 9.63 25.33 0.61
CA PRO A 505 9.23 26.35 1.57
C PRO A 505 10.30 27.46 1.64
N THR A 506 9.87 28.71 1.84
CA THR A 506 10.78 29.88 1.88
C THR A 506 10.98 30.43 3.29
N LYS A 507 9.98 30.30 4.17
CA LYS A 507 10.01 30.82 5.54
C LYS A 507 9.86 29.71 6.60
N ASP A 508 10.23 28.47 6.28
CA ASP A 508 10.23 27.39 7.26
C ASP A 508 11.37 27.61 8.29
N PRO A 509 11.11 27.55 9.61
CA PRO A 509 12.12 27.74 10.66
C PRO A 509 13.31 26.78 10.57
N ARG A 510 13.15 25.63 9.91
CA ARG A 510 14.20 24.61 9.74
C ARG A 510 14.88 24.69 8.38
N LEU A 511 14.47 25.60 7.49
CA LEU A 511 14.98 25.69 6.13
C LEU A 511 16.50 25.88 6.09
N ALA A 512 17.05 26.80 6.89
CA ALA A 512 18.49 27.05 6.92
C ALA A 512 19.31 25.79 7.28
N LYS A 513 18.81 24.98 8.23
CA LYS A 513 19.43 23.71 8.62
C LYS A 513 19.31 22.65 7.54
N SER A 514 18.24 22.68 6.75
CA SER A 514 18.04 21.78 5.61
C SER A 514 18.96 22.13 4.44
N LEU A 515 19.17 23.42 4.17
CA LEU A 515 20.08 23.87 3.11
C LEU A 515 21.55 23.56 3.44
N ALA A 516 21.94 23.74 4.71
CA ALA A 516 23.25 23.38 5.21
C ALA A 516 23.40 21.88 5.55
N PHE A 517 22.47 21.03 5.08
CA PHE A 517 22.46 19.63 5.45
C PHE A 517 23.59 18.84 4.78
N GLU A 518 24.44 18.26 5.62
CA GLU A 518 25.48 17.32 5.23
C GLU A 518 25.28 15.97 5.95
N ASN A 519 25.38 14.91 5.15
CA ASN A 519 25.31 13.53 5.59
C ASN A 519 26.68 12.89 5.38
N PHE A 520 27.43 12.73 6.49
CA PHE A 520 28.79 12.19 6.50
C PHE A 520 28.80 10.70 6.12
#